data_AF-A0A2V9K0B4-F1
#
_entry.id   AF-A0A2V9K0B4-F1
#
_cell.length_a   1.000
_cell.length_b   1.000
_cell.length_c   1.000
_cell.angle_alpha   90.00
_cell.angle_beta   90.00
_cell.angle_gamma   90.00
#
_symmetry.space_group_name_H-M   'P 1'
#
loop_
_entity.id
_entity.type
_entity.pdbx_description
1 polymer ?
#
loop_
_entity_poly.entity_id
_entity_poly.type
_entity_poly.pdbx_seq_one_letter_code
_entity_poly.pdbx_strand_id
1 'polypeptide(L)'
;MPGEESGLRPRSSFPKRVFPLLSLLACLVVVARPRWLVFVQAAPSSPPTQFTNTTKAAGINFVHFKGNKGTSTILEEAGPGVCVADYDGDGYMDIYFVNGRDLYGRGISVRNALYHNNGDAAFTDVTEKAGVAGNAYGLGCVWGDYDNDGYPDLYVTQYGKNILYHNNGDGTFTDVTDKAGVGGLDFGTVFHTGAAFFDYDRDGRLDLYVGGYAKFAPGSQRACTIGFNVPTSCRPTVYGGTPAVQRISTTTTMMARSPRLRWRSGWP
;
A
#
# COMPACT_ATOMS: atom_id res chain seq x y z
N MET A 1 -79.85 -11.35 12.50
CA MET A 1 -79.12 -12.50 11.90
C MET A 1 -77.65 -12.09 11.74
N PRO A 2 -76.69 -13.04 11.63
CA PRO A 2 -75.32 -12.87 12.15
C PRO A 2 -74.39 -11.97 11.29
N GLY A 3 -73.23 -11.52 11.80
CA GLY A 3 -72.64 -11.75 13.13
C GLY A 3 -71.18 -11.22 13.24
N GLU A 4 -70.31 -11.99 13.90
CA GLU A 4 -68.83 -11.88 13.99
C GLU A 4 -68.20 -11.06 15.15
N GLU A 5 -66.85 -11.09 15.27
CA GLU A 5 -66.11 -11.24 16.55
C GLU A 5 -65.66 -9.98 17.32
N SER A 6 -65.39 -10.14 18.64
CA SER A 6 -64.36 -9.36 19.36
C SER A 6 -63.90 -9.96 20.72
N GLY A 7 -62.60 -9.93 21.03
CA GLY A 7 -62.10 -9.42 22.33
C GLY A 7 -61.73 -10.33 23.53
N LEU A 8 -60.42 -10.64 23.66
CA LEU A 8 -59.53 -10.46 24.85
C LEU A 8 -59.72 -11.19 26.23
N ARG A 9 -58.60 -11.84 26.65
CA ARG A 9 -58.00 -12.23 27.98
C ARG A 9 -58.54 -11.53 29.27
N PRO A 10 -58.48 -12.12 30.52
CA PRO A 10 -57.19 -12.36 31.26
C PRO A 10 -57.09 -13.33 32.51
N ARG A 11 -55.81 -13.58 32.94
CA ARG A 11 -55.22 -13.72 34.32
C ARG A 11 -55.70 -14.73 35.43
N SER A 12 -54.87 -15.77 35.66
CA SER A 12 -54.16 -16.20 36.92
C SER A 12 -54.65 -16.00 38.39
N SER A 13 -54.54 -17.05 39.25
CA SER A 13 -54.15 -16.98 40.70
C SER A 13 -53.79 -18.36 41.35
N PHE A 14 -53.22 -18.39 42.58
CA PHE A 14 -52.61 -19.56 43.31
C PHE A 14 -53.05 -19.69 44.80
N PRO A 15 -53.02 -20.91 45.43
CA PRO A 15 -52.20 -21.20 46.65
C PRO A 15 -51.68 -22.67 46.72
N LYS A 16 -50.81 -23.22 47.60
CA LYS A 16 -49.88 -22.79 48.70
C LYS A 16 -50.15 -23.18 50.20
N ARG A 17 -49.80 -24.42 50.62
CA ARG A 17 -49.38 -24.95 51.98
C ARG A 17 -48.99 -26.46 51.82
N VAL A 18 -48.17 -27.24 52.57
CA VAL A 18 -47.40 -27.31 53.87
C VAL A 18 -48.18 -27.47 55.19
N PHE A 19 -47.80 -28.29 56.20
CA PHE A 19 -46.52 -28.99 56.59
C PHE A 19 -46.82 -30.46 57.10
N PRO A 20 -46.00 -31.30 57.84
CA PRO A 20 -44.78 -31.10 58.68
C PRO A 20 -43.60 -32.11 58.49
N LEU A 21 -43.20 -32.94 59.51
CA LEU A 21 -41.87 -33.56 59.74
C LEU A 21 -41.85 -35.00 60.31
N LEU A 22 -40.74 -35.73 60.11
CA LEU A 22 -40.03 -36.55 61.14
C LEU A 22 -38.55 -36.78 60.73
N SER A 23 -37.65 -37.18 61.65
CA SER A 23 -36.20 -36.85 61.57
C SER A 23 -35.20 -38.01 61.65
N LEU A 24 -34.03 -37.81 61.00
CA LEU A 24 -32.68 -38.30 61.33
C LEU A 24 -32.42 -39.81 61.56
N LEU A 25 -31.65 -40.42 60.66
CA LEU A 25 -30.30 -40.91 61.01
C LEU A 25 -29.39 -40.91 59.76
N ALA A 26 -28.06 -40.96 59.94
CA ALA A 26 -27.09 -40.84 58.86
C ALA A 26 -26.36 -42.16 58.57
N CYS A 27 -26.02 -42.40 57.30
CA CYS A 27 -24.97 -43.34 56.90
C CYS A 27 -24.21 -42.76 55.71
N LEU A 28 -22.99 -42.27 55.95
CA LEU A 28 -22.21 -41.51 54.97
C LEU A 28 -21.42 -42.45 54.05
N VAL A 29 -22.10 -43.06 53.07
CA VAL A 29 -21.43 -43.89 52.05
C VAL A 29 -20.67 -42.98 51.09
N VAL A 30 -19.39 -42.73 51.41
CA VAL A 30 -18.45 -42.06 50.50
C VAL A 30 -18.11 -43.03 49.37
N VAL A 31 -18.96 -43.08 48.34
CA VAL A 31 -18.63 -43.73 47.07
C VAL A 31 -17.48 -42.94 46.46
N ALA A 32 -16.27 -43.47 46.61
CA ALA A 32 -15.06 -42.93 46.00
C ALA A 32 -15.21 -43.03 44.47
N ARG A 33 -15.74 -41.96 43.85
CA ARG A 33 -15.84 -41.85 42.39
C ARG A 33 -14.43 -42.04 41.83
N PRO A 34 -14.18 -43.01 40.93
CA PRO A 34 -12.87 -43.16 40.32
C PRO A 34 -12.54 -41.84 39.60
N ARG A 35 -11.40 -41.25 39.95
CA ARG A 35 -10.83 -40.12 39.21
C ARG A 35 -10.38 -40.66 37.85
N TRP A 36 -11.31 -40.69 36.90
CA TRP A 36 -10.98 -40.80 35.49
C TRP A 36 -9.98 -39.68 35.17
N LEU A 37 -8.75 -40.07 34.86
CA LEU A 37 -7.73 -39.14 34.41
C LEU A 37 -8.15 -38.64 33.04
N VAL A 38 -8.78 -37.46 33.02
CA VAL A 38 -8.99 -36.70 31.78
C VAL A 38 -7.62 -36.24 31.34
N PHE A 39 -6.96 -37.05 30.51
CA PHE A 39 -5.78 -36.64 29.78
C PHE A 39 -6.18 -35.52 28.84
N VAL A 40 -5.93 -34.28 29.26
CA VAL A 40 -5.96 -33.12 28.36
C VAL A 40 -4.79 -33.27 27.41
N GLN A 41 -5.04 -33.98 26.31
CA GLN A 41 -4.08 -34.08 25.22
C GLN A 41 -3.89 -32.67 24.66
N ALA A 42 -2.67 -32.14 24.82
CA ALA A 42 -2.32 -30.85 24.27
C ALA A 42 -2.61 -30.87 22.76
N ALA A 43 -3.28 -29.81 22.27
CA ALA A 43 -3.49 -29.66 20.84
C ALA A 43 -2.11 -29.72 20.13
N PRO A 44 -1.97 -30.50 19.04
CA PRO A 44 -0.70 -30.59 18.34
C PRO A 44 -0.30 -29.19 17.90
N SER A 45 0.92 -28.76 18.26
CA SER A 45 1.46 -27.49 17.83
C SER A 45 1.48 -27.44 16.31
N SER A 46 0.80 -26.46 15.72
CA SER A 46 0.83 -26.23 14.28
C SER A 46 2.29 -26.19 13.79
N PRO A 47 2.62 -26.84 12.66
CA PRO A 47 3.97 -26.76 12.12
C PRO A 47 4.32 -25.29 11.84
N PRO A 48 5.59 -24.88 12.05
CA PRO A 48 6.00 -23.50 11.81
C PRO A 48 5.77 -23.11 10.35
N THR A 49 5.32 -21.88 10.11
CA THR A 49 5.08 -21.32 8.78
C THR A 49 6.33 -21.47 7.91
N GLN A 50 6.20 -22.17 6.79
CA GLN A 50 7.28 -22.34 5.82
C GLN A 50 7.07 -21.42 4.62
N PHE A 51 8.14 -20.78 4.15
CA PHE A 51 8.13 -19.95 2.96
C PHE A 51 8.85 -20.67 1.82
N THR A 52 8.21 -20.75 0.65
CA THR A 52 8.77 -21.34 -0.57
C THR A 52 9.00 -20.24 -1.59
N ASN A 53 10.19 -20.18 -2.19
CA ASN A 53 10.44 -19.27 -3.31
C ASN A 53 9.72 -19.78 -4.56
N THR A 54 8.63 -19.10 -4.93
CA THR A 54 7.83 -19.42 -6.13
C THR A 54 8.16 -18.55 -7.34
N THR A 55 9.05 -17.54 -7.23
CA THR A 55 9.21 -16.45 -8.22
C THR A 55 9.37 -16.95 -9.66
N LYS A 56 10.19 -17.99 -9.88
CA LYS A 56 10.38 -18.60 -11.21
C LYS A 56 9.17 -19.41 -11.69
N ALA A 57 8.47 -20.11 -10.79
CA ALA A 57 7.28 -20.89 -11.14
C ALA A 57 6.10 -19.96 -11.49
N ALA A 58 6.02 -18.83 -10.80
CA ALA A 58 5.05 -17.77 -11.03
C ALA A 58 5.35 -16.87 -12.26
N GLY A 59 6.36 -17.19 -13.08
CA GLY A 59 6.69 -16.42 -14.29
C GLY A 59 7.35 -15.05 -14.08
N ILE A 60 7.58 -14.63 -12.84
CA ILE A 60 8.19 -13.32 -12.51
C ILE A 60 9.69 -13.38 -12.79
N ASN A 61 10.15 -12.51 -13.70
CA ASN A 61 11.56 -12.43 -14.14
C ASN A 61 12.23 -11.09 -13.77
N PHE A 62 11.55 -10.24 -13.00
CA PHE A 62 12.04 -8.93 -12.60
C PHE A 62 13.32 -9.00 -11.75
N VAL A 63 14.30 -8.15 -12.08
CA VAL A 63 15.50 -7.92 -11.28
C VAL A 63 15.67 -6.41 -11.11
N HIS A 64 15.70 -5.95 -9.86
CA HIS A 64 15.96 -4.54 -9.56
C HIS A 64 17.43 -4.19 -9.84
N PHE A 65 17.63 -3.07 -10.54
CA PHE A 65 18.93 -2.51 -10.87
C PHE A 65 19.19 -1.23 -10.08
N LYS A 66 20.00 -1.35 -9.03
CA LYS A 66 20.40 -0.26 -8.11
C LYS A 66 21.17 0.90 -8.76
N GLY A 67 21.53 0.83 -10.04
CA GLY A 67 22.19 1.90 -10.77
C GLY A 67 23.66 2.18 -10.40
N ASN A 68 24.12 1.87 -9.19
CA ASN A 68 25.43 2.30 -8.67
C ASN A 68 26.63 1.88 -9.52
N LYS A 69 27.72 2.66 -9.42
CA LYS A 69 29.02 2.40 -10.06
C LYS A 69 30.16 2.49 -9.03
N GLY A 70 30.27 1.47 -8.19
CA GLY A 70 31.10 1.48 -6.98
C GLY A 70 30.29 1.88 -5.75
N THR A 71 30.80 2.79 -4.93
CA THR A 71 30.06 3.38 -3.80
C THR A 71 28.76 4.01 -4.28
N SER A 72 27.63 3.53 -3.77
CA SER A 72 26.31 4.08 -4.11
C SER A 72 26.09 5.45 -3.48
N THR A 73 25.29 6.25 -4.16
CA THR A 73 24.78 7.54 -3.74
C THR A 73 23.52 7.40 -2.88
N ILE A 74 23.04 8.50 -2.28
CA ILE A 74 21.81 8.48 -1.47
C ILE A 74 20.58 8.07 -2.29
N LEU A 75 20.56 8.38 -3.60
CA LEU A 75 19.50 7.98 -4.52
C LEU A 75 19.42 6.46 -4.68
N GLU A 76 20.57 5.80 -4.69
CA GLU A 76 20.70 4.37 -4.96
C GLU A 76 20.53 3.53 -3.69
N GLU A 77 20.75 4.12 -2.51
CA GLU A 77 20.46 3.48 -1.21
C GLU A 77 18.98 3.58 -0.79
N ALA A 78 18.16 4.41 -1.43
CA ALA A 78 16.73 4.52 -1.11
C ALA A 78 15.92 3.28 -1.50
N GLY A 79 16.37 2.53 -2.52
CA GLY A 79 15.71 1.34 -3.04
C GLY A 79 14.48 1.62 -3.92
N PRO A 80 13.86 0.57 -4.48
CA PRO A 80 12.61 0.66 -5.24
C PRO A 80 11.36 0.48 -4.38
N GLY A 81 10.22 0.88 -4.93
CA GLY A 81 8.91 0.46 -4.48
C GLY A 81 8.35 -0.72 -5.27
N VAL A 82 7.34 -1.35 -4.67
CA VAL A 82 6.41 -2.26 -5.32
C VAL A 82 5.01 -1.88 -4.87
N CYS A 83 4.05 -1.88 -5.78
CA CYS A 83 2.64 -1.57 -5.48
C CYS A 83 1.74 -2.61 -6.17
N VAL A 84 0.63 -2.93 -5.50
CA VAL A 84 -0.27 -4.05 -5.83
C VAL A 84 -1.69 -3.54 -5.87
N ALA A 85 -2.41 -3.89 -6.93
CA ALA A 85 -3.84 -3.62 -7.16
C ALA A 85 -4.35 -4.57 -8.24
N ASP A 86 -5.66 -4.77 -8.29
CA ASP A 86 -6.39 -5.27 -9.47
C ASP A 86 -6.54 -4.07 -10.43
N TYR A 87 -5.80 -4.05 -11.55
CA TYR A 87 -5.76 -2.87 -12.45
C TYR A 87 -6.66 -2.99 -13.69
N ASP A 88 -7.08 -4.21 -14.05
CA ASP A 88 -7.98 -4.45 -15.19
C ASP A 88 -9.38 -4.98 -14.80
N GLY A 89 -9.64 -5.18 -13.51
CA GLY A 89 -10.96 -5.42 -12.92
C GLY A 89 -11.37 -6.90 -12.88
N ASP A 90 -10.41 -7.83 -13.00
CA ASP A 90 -10.69 -9.26 -13.13
C ASP A 90 -10.84 -10.02 -11.80
N GLY A 91 -10.50 -9.37 -10.68
CA GLY A 91 -10.56 -9.91 -9.32
C GLY A 91 -9.25 -10.49 -8.78
N TYR A 92 -8.17 -10.51 -9.58
CA TYR A 92 -6.84 -10.91 -9.14
C TYR A 92 -5.95 -9.70 -8.84
N MET A 93 -4.93 -9.89 -7.99
CA MET A 93 -4.03 -8.81 -7.57
C MET A 93 -2.75 -8.81 -8.41
N ASP A 94 -2.56 -7.76 -9.20
CA ASP A 94 -1.41 -7.54 -10.08
C ASP A 94 -0.26 -6.82 -9.36
N ILE A 95 0.93 -6.85 -9.95
CA ILE A 95 2.15 -6.34 -9.30
C ILE A 95 2.91 -5.38 -10.22
N TYR A 96 3.07 -4.13 -9.77
CA TYR A 96 3.97 -3.16 -10.41
C TYR A 96 5.28 -3.01 -9.63
N PHE A 97 6.39 -3.38 -10.26
CA PHE A 97 7.75 -3.20 -9.74
C PHE A 97 8.42 -1.95 -10.30
N VAL A 98 8.92 -1.10 -9.42
CA VAL A 98 9.70 0.08 -9.77
C VAL A 98 11.19 -0.27 -9.90
N ASN A 99 11.88 0.32 -10.86
CA ASN A 99 13.28 0.01 -11.15
C ASN A 99 14.18 1.25 -11.18
N GLY A 100 15.46 1.04 -10.90
CA GLY A 100 16.47 2.08 -11.10
C GLY A 100 16.85 2.21 -12.58
N ARG A 101 17.86 3.04 -12.87
CA ARG A 101 18.30 3.38 -14.23
C ARG A 101 19.81 3.56 -14.30
N ASP A 102 20.39 3.43 -15.49
CA ASP A 102 21.81 3.66 -15.71
C ASP A 102 22.18 5.15 -15.72
N LEU A 103 22.50 5.68 -14.54
CA LEU A 103 22.91 7.07 -14.34
C LEU A 103 24.37 7.38 -14.76
N TYR A 104 25.09 6.42 -15.35
CA TYR A 104 26.54 6.52 -15.61
C TYR A 104 26.97 6.19 -17.05
N GLY A 105 26.02 6.09 -17.99
CA GLY A 105 26.32 5.94 -19.42
C GLY A 105 27.07 4.65 -19.78
N ARG A 106 26.77 3.54 -19.10
CA ARG A 106 27.31 2.20 -19.42
C ARG A 106 26.51 1.50 -20.52
N GLY A 107 25.34 2.02 -20.88
CA GLY A 107 24.43 1.42 -21.86
C GLY A 107 23.52 0.34 -21.28
N ILE A 108 23.32 0.31 -19.96
CA ILE A 108 22.48 -0.70 -19.31
C ILE A 108 21.01 -0.29 -19.43
N SER A 109 20.26 -1.03 -20.25
CA SER A 109 18.81 -0.85 -20.40
C SER A 109 18.05 -1.66 -19.35
N VAL A 110 17.23 -0.98 -18.57
CA VAL A 110 16.33 -1.54 -17.54
C VAL A 110 15.07 -0.69 -17.44
N ARG A 111 13.95 -1.30 -17.07
CA ARG A 111 12.63 -0.67 -16.94
C ARG A 111 11.88 -1.13 -15.69
N ASN A 112 10.81 -0.43 -15.35
CA ASN A 112 9.78 -0.92 -14.43
C ASN A 112 9.09 -2.16 -15.02
N ALA A 113 8.25 -2.84 -14.26
CA ALA A 113 7.49 -3.98 -14.77
C ALA A 113 6.09 -4.07 -14.16
N LEU A 114 5.05 -4.14 -15.01
CA LEU A 114 3.70 -4.55 -14.64
C LEU A 114 3.51 -6.04 -14.95
N TYR A 115 3.16 -6.81 -13.93
CA TYR A 115 2.82 -8.22 -14.00
C TYR A 115 1.33 -8.40 -13.75
N HIS A 116 0.59 -8.74 -14.82
CA HIS A 116 -0.80 -9.19 -14.72
C HIS A 116 -0.85 -10.60 -14.10
N ASN A 117 -1.84 -10.86 -13.25
CA ASN A 117 -2.02 -12.09 -12.51
C ASN A 117 -3.02 -13.01 -13.21
N ASN A 118 -2.54 -14.12 -13.81
CA ASN A 118 -3.36 -14.97 -14.67
C ASN A 118 -4.42 -15.82 -13.93
N GLY A 119 -4.63 -15.60 -12.62
CA GLY A 119 -5.54 -16.36 -11.75
C GLY A 119 -5.09 -17.78 -11.38
N ASP A 120 -4.08 -18.33 -12.05
CA ASP A 120 -3.51 -19.67 -11.84
C ASP A 120 -2.21 -19.69 -10.99
N ALA A 121 -1.89 -18.56 -10.37
CA ALA A 121 -0.64 -18.24 -9.66
C ALA A 121 0.62 -18.09 -10.56
N ALA A 122 0.48 -18.04 -11.88
CA ALA A 122 1.46 -17.46 -12.78
C ALA A 122 1.11 -16.00 -13.14
N PHE A 123 2.14 -15.23 -13.52
CA PHE A 123 2.02 -13.84 -13.91
C PHE A 123 2.60 -13.60 -15.30
N THR A 124 2.00 -12.66 -16.03
CA THR A 124 2.41 -12.23 -17.37
C THR A 124 2.98 -10.81 -17.32
N ASP A 125 4.21 -10.59 -17.80
CA ASP A 125 4.75 -9.23 -17.98
C ASP A 125 3.99 -8.54 -19.14
N VAL A 126 3.14 -7.57 -18.80
CA VAL A 126 2.31 -6.79 -19.74
C VAL A 126 2.85 -5.38 -19.97
N THR A 127 4.02 -5.04 -19.43
CA THR A 127 4.53 -3.66 -19.28
C THR A 127 4.53 -2.85 -20.58
N GLU A 128 4.98 -3.46 -21.68
CA GLU A 128 5.08 -2.79 -22.99
C GLU A 128 3.70 -2.63 -23.65
N LYS A 129 2.79 -3.59 -23.46
CA LYS A 129 1.38 -3.51 -23.90
C LYS A 129 0.66 -2.39 -23.15
N ALA A 130 0.89 -2.31 -21.84
CA ALA A 130 0.26 -1.35 -20.95
C ALA A 130 0.86 0.07 -21.04
N GLY A 131 2.07 0.24 -21.60
CA GLY A 131 2.75 1.54 -21.76
C GLY A 131 3.50 2.05 -20.52
N VAL A 132 3.60 1.24 -19.47
CA VAL A 132 4.04 1.67 -18.12
C VAL A 132 5.50 1.35 -17.79
N ALA A 133 6.39 1.31 -18.78
CA ALA A 133 7.80 0.95 -18.60
C ALA A 133 8.63 1.93 -17.72
N GLY A 134 8.15 3.15 -17.50
CA GLY A 134 8.91 4.22 -16.83
C GLY A 134 10.05 4.79 -17.70
N ASN A 135 10.57 5.96 -17.31
CA ASN A 135 11.56 6.68 -18.13
C ASN A 135 12.79 7.24 -17.37
N ALA A 136 12.80 7.24 -16.03
CA ALA A 136 13.93 7.69 -15.21
C ALA A 136 14.34 6.64 -14.15
N TYR A 137 15.07 7.05 -13.11
CA TYR A 137 15.39 6.21 -11.96
C TYR A 137 14.21 6.23 -10.99
N GLY A 138 13.42 5.16 -10.97
CA GLY A 138 12.24 5.01 -10.12
C GLY A 138 12.58 4.69 -8.66
N LEU A 139 11.67 5.08 -7.75
CA LEU A 139 11.85 5.00 -6.30
C LEU A 139 10.62 4.46 -5.57
N GLY A 140 9.41 4.76 -6.04
CA GLY A 140 8.17 4.32 -5.41
C GLY A 140 6.98 4.38 -6.37
N CYS A 141 5.88 3.74 -5.97
CA CYS A 141 4.62 3.83 -6.70
C CYS A 141 3.43 3.67 -5.77
N VAL A 142 2.27 4.18 -6.20
CA VAL A 142 0.99 4.06 -5.51
C VAL A 142 -0.13 4.00 -6.54
N TRP A 143 -1.13 3.15 -6.26
CA TRP A 143 -2.36 3.04 -7.04
C TRP A 143 -3.46 3.92 -6.43
N GLY A 144 -4.35 4.45 -7.28
CA GLY A 144 -5.57 5.13 -6.83
C GLY A 144 -6.34 5.75 -7.98
N ASP A 145 -7.62 5.38 -8.10
CA ASP A 145 -8.61 6.00 -8.99
C ASP A 145 -8.81 7.47 -8.57
N TYR A 146 -8.27 8.43 -9.34
CA TYR A 146 -8.28 9.85 -8.95
C TYR A 146 -9.44 10.65 -9.56
N ASP A 147 -10.04 10.20 -10.66
CA ASP A 147 -11.20 10.86 -11.31
C ASP A 147 -12.55 10.14 -11.14
N ASN A 148 -12.55 9.02 -10.40
CA ASN A 148 -13.68 8.19 -10.01
C ASN A 148 -14.34 7.47 -11.21
N ASP A 149 -13.53 6.90 -12.10
CA ASP A 149 -14.00 6.15 -13.27
C ASP A 149 -14.16 4.64 -13.01
N GLY A 150 -13.58 4.13 -11.92
CA GLY A 150 -13.62 2.73 -11.50
C GLY A 150 -12.33 1.95 -11.72
N TYR A 151 -11.33 2.50 -12.41
CA TYR A 151 -10.05 1.86 -12.68
C TYR A 151 -8.90 2.56 -11.90
N PRO A 152 -8.02 1.83 -11.21
CA PRO A 152 -6.96 2.47 -10.43
C PRO A 152 -5.87 3.03 -11.34
N ASP A 153 -5.63 4.34 -11.26
CA ASP A 153 -4.50 5.01 -11.89
C ASP A 153 -3.19 4.71 -11.14
N LEU A 154 -2.05 4.86 -11.83
CA LEU A 154 -0.72 4.55 -11.30
C LEU A 154 0.15 5.80 -11.22
N TYR A 155 0.51 6.21 -10.00
CA TYR A 155 1.52 7.25 -9.76
C TYR A 155 2.88 6.65 -9.43
N VAL A 156 3.93 7.12 -10.11
CA VAL A 156 5.32 6.66 -9.94
C VAL A 156 6.21 7.82 -9.50
N THR A 157 6.83 7.68 -8.32
CA THR A 157 7.84 8.60 -7.83
C THR A 157 9.22 8.21 -8.35
N GLN A 158 9.95 9.19 -8.88
CA GLN A 158 11.27 8.96 -9.48
C GLN A 158 12.20 10.17 -9.31
N TYR A 159 13.45 10.00 -9.69
CA TYR A 159 14.45 11.07 -9.72
C TYR A 159 14.24 11.95 -10.96
N GLY A 160 13.88 13.21 -10.75
CA GLY A 160 13.42 14.13 -11.81
C GLY A 160 11.89 14.24 -11.86
N LYS A 161 11.31 14.29 -13.06
CA LYS A 161 9.86 14.41 -13.26
C LYS A 161 9.17 13.12 -12.80
N ASN A 162 8.24 13.15 -11.85
CA ASN A 162 7.40 11.98 -11.51
C ASN A 162 6.47 11.60 -12.69
N ILE A 163 5.76 10.47 -12.63
CA ILE A 163 4.77 10.08 -13.66
C ILE A 163 3.40 9.81 -13.03
N LEU A 164 2.33 10.32 -13.64
CA LEU A 164 0.95 9.85 -13.45
C LEU A 164 0.47 9.18 -14.73
N TYR A 165 0.24 7.88 -14.64
CA TYR A 165 -0.37 7.04 -15.66
C TYR A 165 -1.86 6.91 -15.37
N HIS A 166 -2.71 7.53 -16.18
CA HIS A 166 -4.15 7.32 -16.14
C HIS A 166 -4.49 5.96 -16.76
N ASN A 167 -5.38 5.19 -16.12
CA ASN A 167 -5.82 3.89 -16.61
C ASN A 167 -6.91 4.08 -17.68
N ASN A 168 -6.74 3.49 -18.87
CA ASN A 168 -7.70 3.68 -19.98
C ASN A 168 -8.88 2.68 -19.92
N GLY A 169 -8.94 1.78 -18.93
CA GLY A 169 -9.99 0.76 -18.79
C GLY A 169 -9.91 -0.41 -19.79
N ASP A 170 -8.88 -0.46 -20.65
CA ASP A 170 -8.63 -1.53 -21.64
C ASP A 170 -7.32 -2.31 -21.35
N GLY A 171 -6.74 -2.11 -20.16
CA GLY A 171 -5.44 -2.62 -19.77
C GLY A 171 -4.25 -1.87 -20.37
N THR A 172 -4.46 -0.64 -20.86
CA THR A 172 -3.41 0.31 -21.26
C THR A 172 -3.49 1.61 -20.46
N PHE A 173 -2.39 2.37 -20.43
CA PHE A 173 -2.31 3.61 -19.67
C PHE A 173 -1.84 4.81 -20.51
N THR A 174 -2.28 6.00 -20.11
CA THR A 174 -1.88 7.29 -20.71
C THR A 174 -1.05 8.11 -19.72
N ASP A 175 0.16 8.57 -20.09
CA ASP A 175 0.90 9.56 -19.29
C ASP A 175 0.15 10.90 -19.33
N VAL A 176 -0.51 11.24 -18.23
CA VAL A 176 -1.25 12.50 -18.04
C VAL A 176 -0.49 13.50 -17.16
N THR A 177 0.78 13.24 -16.84
CA THR A 177 1.54 13.98 -15.81
C THR A 177 1.53 15.48 -15.99
N ASP A 178 1.71 15.97 -17.23
CA ASP A 178 1.81 17.41 -17.52
C ASP A 178 0.42 18.08 -17.59
N LYS A 179 -0.60 17.37 -18.08
CA LYS A 179 -2.03 17.75 -17.99
C LYS A 179 -2.45 17.88 -16.51
N ALA A 180 -1.96 16.98 -15.67
CA ALA A 180 -2.18 16.98 -14.23
C ALA A 180 -1.22 17.91 -13.45
N GLY A 181 -0.13 18.39 -14.04
CA GLY A 181 0.86 19.22 -13.32
C GLY A 181 1.53 18.53 -12.11
N VAL A 182 1.49 17.20 -12.02
CA VAL A 182 1.98 16.42 -10.86
C VAL A 182 3.43 15.92 -11.03
N GLY A 183 4.13 16.39 -12.06
CA GLY A 183 5.53 16.00 -12.32
C GLY A 183 6.54 16.50 -11.27
N GLY A 184 6.18 17.51 -10.46
CA GLY A 184 6.98 17.99 -9.32
C GLY A 184 8.23 18.80 -9.67
N LEU A 185 8.40 19.20 -10.94
CA LEU A 185 9.59 19.91 -11.43
C LEU A 185 9.71 21.37 -10.96
N ASP A 186 8.66 21.95 -10.35
CA ASP A 186 8.63 23.35 -9.87
C ASP A 186 9.76 23.71 -8.88
N PHE A 187 10.41 22.68 -8.31
CA PHE A 187 11.48 22.80 -7.33
C PHE A 187 12.86 22.34 -7.85
N GLY A 188 12.98 22.09 -9.16
CA GLY A 188 14.23 21.71 -9.83
C GLY A 188 14.45 20.19 -9.90
N THR A 189 15.69 19.75 -9.69
CA THR A 189 16.01 18.30 -9.61
C THR A 189 15.49 17.73 -8.30
N VAL A 190 14.29 17.15 -8.36
CA VAL A 190 13.60 16.56 -7.21
C VAL A 190 13.88 15.07 -7.07
N PHE A 191 13.80 14.63 -5.81
CA PHE A 191 13.98 13.25 -5.37
C PHE A 191 12.76 12.96 -4.49
N HIS A 192 11.77 12.27 -5.07
CA HIS A 192 10.54 11.85 -4.39
C HIS A 192 10.62 10.35 -4.10
N THR A 193 10.38 9.93 -2.85
CA THR A 193 10.49 8.52 -2.46
C THR A 193 9.14 7.84 -2.31
N GLY A 194 8.14 8.53 -1.74
CA GLY A 194 6.80 7.98 -1.54
C GLY A 194 5.69 8.96 -1.90
N ALA A 195 4.53 8.42 -2.23
CA ALA A 195 3.30 9.15 -2.49
C ALA A 195 2.11 8.44 -1.83
N ALA A 196 1.02 9.17 -1.61
CA ALA A 196 -0.24 8.63 -1.11
C ALA A 196 -1.41 9.33 -1.78
N PHE A 197 -2.41 8.54 -2.19
CA PHE A 197 -3.73 9.00 -2.57
C PHE A 197 -4.68 8.91 -1.37
N PHE A 198 -5.43 9.96 -1.08
CA PHE A 198 -6.48 9.98 -0.05
C PHE A 198 -7.42 11.18 -0.25
N ASP A 199 -8.68 11.04 0.13
CA ASP A 199 -9.64 12.14 0.19
C ASP A 199 -9.34 13.04 1.41
N TYR A 200 -8.77 14.23 1.20
CA TYR A 200 -8.33 15.15 2.26
C TYR A 200 -9.44 16.10 2.70
N ASP A 201 -10.18 16.69 1.76
CA ASP A 201 -11.19 17.70 2.07
C ASP A 201 -12.62 17.14 2.21
N ARG A 202 -12.85 15.91 1.73
CA ARG A 202 -14.11 15.14 1.73
C ARG A 202 -15.11 15.54 0.65
N ASP A 203 -14.61 15.94 -0.53
CA ASP A 203 -15.41 16.02 -1.76
C ASP A 203 -15.69 14.65 -2.42
N GLY A 204 -14.99 13.59 -1.99
CA GLY A 204 -15.17 12.21 -2.47
C GLY A 204 -14.25 11.81 -3.62
N ARG A 205 -13.20 12.58 -3.89
CA ARG A 205 -12.13 12.28 -4.87
C ARG A 205 -10.80 12.07 -4.15
N LEU A 206 -9.86 11.39 -4.80
CA LEU A 206 -8.53 11.18 -4.22
C LEU A 206 -7.58 12.35 -4.50
N ASP A 207 -7.07 12.97 -3.44
CA ASP A 207 -5.99 13.95 -3.48
C ASP A 207 -4.63 13.26 -3.48
N LEU A 208 -3.62 13.94 -4.04
CA LEU A 208 -2.25 13.40 -4.11
C LEU A 208 -1.28 14.18 -3.23
N TYR A 209 -0.66 13.47 -2.28
CA TYR A 209 0.52 13.93 -1.55
C TYR A 209 1.77 13.16 -2.00
N VAL A 210 2.89 13.86 -2.18
CA VAL A 210 4.18 13.26 -2.56
C VAL A 210 5.30 13.77 -1.64
N GLY A 211 5.98 12.85 -0.96
CA GLY A 211 7.09 13.16 -0.05
C GLY A 211 8.36 13.53 -0.79
N GLY A 212 8.77 14.80 -0.68
CA GLY A 212 10.12 15.25 -1.03
C GLY A 212 11.16 14.72 -0.05
N TYR A 213 12.26 14.17 -0.55
CA TYR A 213 13.32 13.57 0.26
C TYR A 213 14.56 14.47 0.39
N ALA A 214 15.36 14.61 -0.67
CA ALA A 214 16.66 15.30 -0.60
C ALA A 214 17.03 16.06 -1.87
N LYS A 215 17.70 17.21 -1.73
CA LYS A 215 18.28 18.01 -2.83
C LYS A 215 19.53 17.35 -3.40
N PHE A 216 19.29 16.32 -4.20
CA PHE A 216 20.31 15.63 -4.99
C PHE A 216 20.30 16.19 -6.41
N ALA A 217 21.26 17.07 -6.72
CA ALA A 217 21.46 17.67 -8.03
C ALA A 217 22.74 17.10 -8.68
N PRO A 218 23.02 17.35 -9.97
CA PRO A 218 24.21 16.82 -10.63
C PRO A 218 25.53 17.09 -9.90
N GLY A 219 25.65 18.27 -9.27
CA GLY A 219 26.80 18.69 -8.44
C GLY A 219 26.69 18.44 -6.93
N SER A 220 25.65 17.75 -6.44
CA SER A 220 25.57 17.37 -5.02
C SER A 220 26.66 16.33 -4.69
N GLN A 221 27.16 16.34 -3.45
CA GLN A 221 28.17 15.37 -3.02
C GLN A 221 27.63 13.93 -3.14
N ARG A 222 28.32 13.08 -3.89
CA ARG A 222 27.85 11.72 -4.23
C ARG A 222 28.32 10.63 -3.27
N ALA A 223 29.51 10.79 -2.70
CA ALA A 223 30.11 9.87 -1.74
C ALA A 223 30.71 10.62 -0.56
N CYS A 224 30.67 9.97 0.60
CA CYS A 224 31.23 10.41 1.87
C CYS A 224 32.22 9.33 2.36
N THR A 225 32.91 9.60 3.48
CA THR A 225 33.73 8.60 4.16
C THR A 225 33.26 8.35 5.59
N ILE A 226 33.55 7.17 6.12
CA ILE A 226 33.38 6.81 7.54
C ILE A 226 34.66 6.17 8.09
N GLY A 227 34.95 6.44 9.36
CA GLY A 227 36.10 5.87 10.06
C GLY A 227 37.43 6.13 9.32
N PHE A 228 38.14 5.06 9.00
CA PHE A 228 39.43 5.06 8.30
C PHE A 228 39.30 5.36 6.79
N ASN A 229 38.65 6.48 6.44
CA ASN A 229 38.38 6.92 5.07
C ASN A 229 37.64 5.90 4.17
N VAL A 230 36.84 5.00 4.75
CA VAL A 230 36.08 4.00 3.98
C VAL A 230 34.97 4.70 3.18
N PRO A 231 34.95 4.61 1.83
CA PRO A 231 33.93 5.26 1.01
C PRO A 231 32.53 4.68 1.25
N THR A 232 31.55 5.57 1.42
CA THR A 232 30.14 5.20 1.67
C THR A 232 29.18 6.24 1.10
N SER A 233 27.89 5.91 1.05
CA SER A 233 26.84 6.87 0.71
C SER A 233 26.75 7.99 1.75
N CYS A 234 26.53 9.23 1.32
CA CYS A 234 26.33 10.34 2.25
C CYS A 234 24.98 10.24 2.96
N ARG A 235 24.98 10.50 4.27
CA ARG A 235 23.76 10.53 5.11
C ARG A 235 22.79 11.62 4.62
N PRO A 236 21.47 11.47 4.82
CA PRO A 236 20.47 12.48 4.44
C PRO A 236 20.78 13.90 4.95
N THR A 237 21.38 14.01 6.13
CA THR A 237 21.79 15.29 6.76
C THR A 237 22.87 16.08 6.00
N VAL A 238 23.48 15.51 4.95
CA VAL A 238 24.42 16.22 4.06
C VAL A 238 23.67 17.05 3.01
N TYR A 239 22.37 16.79 2.81
CA TYR A 239 21.53 17.44 1.82
C TYR A 239 20.43 18.26 2.49
N GLY A 240 20.03 19.37 1.84
CA GLY A 240 18.78 20.04 2.22
C GLY A 240 17.57 19.23 1.74
N GLY A 241 16.46 19.23 2.48
CA GLY A 241 15.21 18.60 2.03
C GLY A 241 14.62 19.27 0.79
N THR A 242 13.89 18.51 -0.01
CA THR A 242 12.97 19.04 -1.05
C THR A 242 11.56 19.21 -0.45
N PRO A 243 10.77 20.19 -0.93
CA PRO A 243 9.37 20.30 -0.54
C PRO A 243 8.55 19.13 -1.11
N ALA A 244 7.38 18.90 -0.52
CA ALA A 244 6.39 17.96 -1.04
C ALA A 244 5.69 18.51 -2.30
N VAL A 245 5.26 17.63 -3.19
CA VAL A 245 4.19 17.95 -4.15
C VAL A 245 2.87 17.67 -3.46
N GLN A 246 1.92 18.58 -3.59
CA GLN A 246 0.56 18.44 -3.07
C GLN A 246 -0.39 18.91 -4.16
N ARG A 247 -1.39 18.10 -4.49
CA ARG A 247 -2.46 18.50 -5.38
C ARG A 247 -3.80 18.03 -4.84
N ILE A 248 -4.62 19.02 -4.47
CA ILE A 248 -6.00 18.83 -4.08
C ILE A 248 -6.83 18.75 -5.37
N SER A 249 -7.63 17.70 -5.51
CA SER A 249 -8.63 17.53 -6.55
C SER A 249 -9.73 18.58 -6.35
N THR A 250 -10.36 19.05 -7.42
CA THR A 250 -11.46 20.02 -7.28
C THR A 250 -12.52 19.76 -8.33
N THR A 251 -13.76 20.10 -8.00
CA THR A 251 -14.96 19.87 -8.83
C THR A 251 -14.94 20.57 -10.21
N THR A 252 -13.93 21.38 -10.51
CA THR A 252 -13.60 21.85 -11.87
C THR A 252 -12.34 21.13 -12.33
N THR A 253 -12.45 20.45 -13.48
CA THR A 253 -11.41 19.83 -14.33
C THR A 253 -9.96 20.14 -13.98
N MET A 254 -9.08 19.12 -14.03
CA MET A 254 -7.61 19.27 -13.99
C MET A 254 -7.08 20.35 -14.95
N MET A 255 -7.03 21.59 -14.46
CA MET A 255 -6.45 22.76 -15.11
C MET A 255 -5.59 23.47 -14.07
N ALA A 256 -4.31 23.68 -14.40
CA ALA A 256 -3.34 24.23 -13.47
C ALA A 256 -3.75 25.64 -12.99
N ARG A 257 -4.02 25.79 -11.68
CA ARG A 257 -4.12 27.11 -11.04
C ARG A 257 -2.76 27.52 -10.46
N SER A 258 -2.39 28.75 -10.75
CA SER A 258 -1.07 29.37 -10.56
C SER A 258 -0.50 29.27 -9.13
N PRO A 259 0.82 29.11 -8.94
CA PRO A 259 1.43 28.85 -7.63
C PRO A 259 1.43 30.08 -6.70
N ARG A 260 0.36 30.24 -5.89
CA ARG A 260 0.27 31.28 -4.84
C ARG A 260 -0.35 30.82 -3.51
N LEU A 261 -0.06 29.60 -3.05
CA LEU A 261 -0.14 29.31 -1.62
C LEU A 261 1.12 29.85 -0.91
N ARG A 262 1.02 31.07 -0.37
CA ARG A 262 2.05 31.63 0.52
C ARG A 262 1.97 30.94 1.88
N TRP A 263 3.02 30.20 2.23
CA TRP A 263 3.26 29.73 3.59
C TRP A 263 3.18 30.91 4.59
N ARG A 264 2.26 30.81 5.56
CA ARG A 264 2.35 31.54 6.83
C ARG A 264 2.95 30.58 7.85
N SER A 265 4.24 30.76 8.14
CA SER A 265 4.91 30.06 9.24
C SER A 265 4.37 30.60 10.57
N GLY A 266 3.60 29.79 11.29
CA GLY A 266 3.01 30.17 12.57
C GLY A 266 2.03 29.12 13.09
N TRP A 267 2.55 28.10 13.76
CA TRP A 267 1.79 27.35 14.77
C TRP A 267 2.01 28.03 16.13
N PRO A 268 1.01 27.98 17.04
CA PRO A 268 1.16 28.44 18.43
C PRO A 268 2.04 27.49 19.27
#